data_AF-A0A4R2Z9U5-F1
#
_entry.id   AF-A0A4R2Z9U5-F1
#
_cell.length_a   1.000
_cell.length_b   1.000
_cell.length_c   1.000
_cell.angle_alpha   90.00
_cell.angle_beta   90.00
_cell.angle_gamma   90.00
#
_symmetry.space_group_name_H-M   'P 1'
#
loop_
_entity.id
_entity.type
_entity.pdbx_description
1 polymer ?
#
loop_
_entity_poly.entity_id
_entity_poly.type
_entity_poly.pdbx_seq_one_letter_code
_entity_poly.pdbx_strand_id
1 'polypeptide(L)'
;MRRWVLFLLLLCIAMNSMAANIDWPAALKGIAAGEQVWLDKIPELAAVADVNQSQDVEAALSSALSTNTAAALKTLEVIDSHDWPHLVGTDLVCMGPINKSATEIEAFYQKTRLSLLSTDKAAVCLWILEATYEEWKAGNGKLIK
;
A
#
# COMPACT_ATOMS: atom_id res chain seq x y z
N MET A 1 -38.01 35.19 -9.55
CA MET A 1 -36.54 34.96 -9.66
C MET A 1 -35.90 34.27 -8.46
N ARG A 2 -36.41 34.39 -7.23
CA ARG A 2 -35.84 33.76 -6.01
C ARG A 2 -36.04 32.23 -5.86
N ARG A 3 -37.03 31.64 -6.55
CA ARG A 3 -37.30 30.18 -6.51
C ARG A 3 -36.40 29.34 -7.42
N TRP A 4 -35.83 29.93 -8.47
CA TRP A 4 -34.97 29.22 -9.43
C TRP A 4 -33.53 29.06 -8.91
N VAL A 5 -33.05 30.02 -8.11
CA VAL A 5 -31.74 29.95 -7.44
C VAL A 5 -31.69 28.84 -6.39
N LEU A 6 -32.82 28.58 -5.71
CA LEU A 6 -32.92 27.48 -4.74
C LEU A 6 -32.89 26.09 -5.41
N PHE A 7 -33.47 25.94 -6.60
CA PHE A 7 -33.41 24.68 -7.36
C PHE A 7 -32.00 24.39 -7.92
N LEU A 8 -31.25 25.43 -8.30
CA LEU A 8 -29.84 25.29 -8.71
C LEU A 8 -28.92 24.95 -7.53
N LEU A 9 -29.17 25.50 -6.34
CA LEU A 9 -28.43 25.15 -5.12
C LEU A 9 -28.74 23.73 -4.62
N LEU A 10 -29.96 23.22 -4.81
CA LEU A 10 -30.32 21.84 -4.45
C LEU A 10 -29.73 20.79 -5.40
N LEU A 11 -29.48 21.12 -6.67
CA LEU A 11 -28.86 20.18 -7.62
C LEU A 11 -27.38 19.90 -7.31
N CYS A 12 -26.67 20.86 -6.68
CA CYS A 12 -25.28 20.68 -6.28
C CYS A 12 -25.08 19.78 -5.06
N ILE A 13 -26.13 19.51 -4.27
CA ILE A 13 -26.03 18.69 -3.05
C ILE A 13 -26.31 17.20 -3.35
N ALA A 14 -26.86 16.87 -4.53
CA ALA A 14 -27.17 15.49 -4.90
C ALA A 14 -26.00 14.72 -5.57
N MET A 15 -24.83 15.34 -5.74
CA MET A 15 -23.63 14.69 -6.30
C MET A 15 -22.59 14.33 -5.24
N ASN A 16 -22.97 14.08 -3.99
CA ASN A 16 -22.03 13.62 -2.96
C ASN A 16 -22.61 12.45 -2.14
N SER A 17 -22.90 11.32 -2.80
CA SER A 17 -22.85 10.01 -2.14
C SER A 17 -22.70 8.84 -3.12
N MET A 18 -21.95 9.00 -4.21
CA MET A 18 -21.22 7.84 -4.74
C MET A 18 -19.92 7.73 -3.94
N ALA A 19 -20.04 7.53 -2.63
CA ALA A 19 -19.12 6.63 -1.99
C ALA A 19 -19.40 5.31 -2.69
N ALA A 20 -18.66 5.01 -3.75
CA ALA A 20 -18.63 3.67 -4.28
C ALA A 20 -18.42 2.77 -3.05
N ASN A 21 -19.29 1.79 -2.83
CA ASN A 21 -19.00 0.77 -1.83
C ASN A 21 -17.74 0.07 -2.33
N ILE A 22 -16.58 0.53 -1.86
CA ILE A 22 -15.29 -0.04 -2.20
C ILE A 22 -15.33 -1.47 -1.69
N ASP A 23 -15.23 -2.42 -2.61
CA ASP A 23 -15.01 -3.82 -2.27
C ASP A 23 -13.55 -3.96 -1.81
N TRP A 24 -13.33 -3.64 -0.54
CA TRP A 24 -12.00 -3.70 0.09
C TRP A 24 -11.33 -5.07 -0.08
N PRO A 25 -12.01 -6.22 0.16
CA PRO A 25 -11.41 -7.52 -0.10
C PRO A 25 -10.90 -7.70 -1.54
N ALA A 26 -11.69 -7.28 -2.55
CA ALA A 26 -11.26 -7.37 -3.94
C ALA A 26 -10.09 -6.40 -4.24
N ALA A 27 -10.16 -5.18 -3.73
CA ALA A 27 -9.12 -4.18 -3.90
C ALA A 27 -7.79 -4.64 -3.31
N LEU A 28 -7.78 -5.07 -2.04
CA LEU A 28 -6.59 -5.55 -1.34
C LEU A 28 -5.98 -6.77 -2.03
N LYS A 29 -6.81 -7.71 -2.49
CA LYS A 29 -6.33 -8.88 -3.25
C LYS A 29 -5.65 -8.46 -4.55
N GLY A 30 -6.26 -7.53 -5.28
CA GLY A 30 -5.70 -7.02 -6.54
C GLY A 30 -4.40 -6.25 -6.35
N ILE A 31 -4.31 -5.41 -5.30
CA ILE A 31 -3.09 -4.71 -4.92
C ILE A 31 -1.98 -5.72 -4.59
N ALA A 32 -2.25 -6.71 -3.73
CA ALA A 32 -1.26 -7.72 -3.36
C ALA A 32 -0.78 -8.56 -4.56
N ALA A 33 -1.66 -8.81 -5.52
CA ALA A 33 -1.33 -9.47 -6.77
C ALA A 33 -0.53 -8.59 -7.75
N GLY A 34 -0.37 -7.29 -7.46
CA GLY A 34 0.34 -6.34 -8.32
C GLY A 34 -0.45 -5.95 -9.57
N GLU A 35 -1.78 -6.05 -9.54
CA GLU A 35 -2.64 -5.72 -10.67
C GLU A 35 -2.66 -4.20 -10.91
N GLN A 36 -2.20 -3.75 -12.08
CA GLN A 36 -2.06 -2.33 -12.39
C GLN A 36 -3.36 -1.53 -12.16
N VAL A 37 -4.51 -2.10 -12.53
CA VAL A 37 -5.82 -1.46 -12.36
C VAL A 37 -6.16 -1.13 -10.89
N TRP A 38 -5.63 -1.91 -9.95
CA TRP A 38 -5.80 -1.67 -8.53
C TRP A 38 -4.71 -0.77 -7.96
N LEU A 39 -3.47 -0.91 -8.45
CA LEU A 39 -2.37 -0.01 -8.08
C LEU A 39 -2.65 1.45 -8.48
N ASP A 40 -3.28 1.66 -9.64
CA ASP A 40 -3.68 2.99 -10.13
C ASP A 40 -4.77 3.64 -9.26
N LYS A 41 -5.53 2.85 -8.50
CA LYS A 41 -6.61 3.33 -7.61
C LYS A 41 -6.15 3.64 -6.20
N ILE A 42 -4.91 3.34 -5.83
CA ILE A 42 -4.43 3.53 -4.46
C ILE A 42 -4.63 4.97 -3.96
N PRO A 43 -4.41 6.05 -4.74
CA PRO A 43 -4.74 7.41 -4.29
C PRO A 43 -6.21 7.60 -3.88
N GLU A 44 -7.15 7.01 -4.63
CA GLU A 44 -8.59 7.07 -4.30
C GLU A 44 -8.90 6.27 -3.03
N LEU A 45 -8.27 5.11 -2.86
CA LEU A 45 -8.41 4.27 -1.67
C LEU A 45 -7.82 4.97 -0.44
N ALA A 46 -6.61 5.52 -0.55
CA ALA A 46 -5.90 6.20 0.53
C ALA A 46 -6.65 7.45 1.03
N ALA A 47 -7.39 8.14 0.15
CA ALA A 47 -8.19 9.31 0.52
C ALA A 47 -9.37 8.99 1.45
N VAL A 48 -9.87 7.74 1.43
CA VAL A 48 -11.09 7.33 2.16
C VAL A 48 -10.87 6.18 3.13
N ALA A 49 -9.71 5.52 3.08
CA ALA A 49 -9.35 4.43 3.96
C ALA A 49 -9.40 4.88 5.42
N ASP A 50 -10.00 4.08 6.29
CA ASP A 50 -9.76 4.17 7.73
C ASP A 50 -8.36 3.64 8.10
N VAL A 51 -8.02 3.67 9.40
CA VAL A 51 -6.72 3.21 9.90
C VAL A 51 -6.44 1.74 9.55
N ASN A 52 -7.43 0.86 9.71
CA ASN A 52 -7.26 -0.57 9.44
C ASN A 52 -7.11 -0.81 7.93
N GLN A 53 -7.96 -0.14 7.13
CA GLN A 53 -7.90 -0.23 5.68
C GLN A 53 -6.57 0.30 5.13
N SER A 54 -6.01 1.35 5.72
CA SER A 54 -4.70 1.89 5.31
C SER A 54 -3.57 0.90 5.61
N GLN A 55 -3.58 0.28 6.80
CA GLN A 55 -2.62 -0.77 7.15
C GLN A 55 -2.75 -1.98 6.21
N ASP A 56 -3.96 -2.37 5.85
CA ASP A 56 -4.20 -3.46 4.90
C ASP A 56 -3.71 -3.10 3.50
N VAL A 57 -3.90 -1.85 3.05
CA VAL A 57 -3.36 -1.35 1.77
C VAL A 57 -1.83 -1.37 1.78
N GLU A 58 -1.19 -0.94 2.87
CA GLU A 58 0.27 -0.98 3.00
C GLU A 58 0.81 -2.42 2.99
N ALA A 59 0.15 -3.35 3.68
CA ALA A 59 0.50 -4.77 3.66
C ALA A 59 0.31 -5.39 2.25
N ALA A 60 -0.75 -5.00 1.54
CA ALA A 60 -0.98 -5.43 0.17
C ALA A 60 0.08 -4.85 -0.78
N LEU A 61 0.42 -3.56 -0.66
CA LEU A 61 1.51 -2.94 -1.42
C LEU A 61 2.86 -3.59 -1.14
N SER A 62 3.11 -4.00 0.11
CA SER A 62 4.33 -4.72 0.49
C SER A 62 4.45 -6.04 -0.27
N SER A 63 3.33 -6.76 -0.42
CA SER A 63 3.26 -7.97 -1.26
C SER A 63 3.53 -7.67 -2.74
N ALA A 64 3.02 -6.53 -3.23
CA ALA A 64 3.18 -6.06 -4.59
C ALA A 64 4.66 -5.81 -4.99
N LEU A 65 5.53 -5.47 -4.03
CA LEU A 65 6.98 -5.32 -4.26
C LEU A 65 7.61 -6.59 -4.87
N SER A 66 7.05 -7.76 -4.56
CA SER A 66 7.55 -9.06 -5.04
C SER A 66 6.81 -9.61 -6.27
N THR A 67 5.63 -9.08 -6.60
CA THR A 67 4.77 -9.56 -7.71
C THR A 67 4.80 -8.62 -8.91
N ASN A 68 4.90 -7.31 -8.68
CA ASN A 68 5.03 -6.29 -9.71
C ASN A 68 5.84 -5.09 -9.19
N THR A 69 7.15 -5.29 -9.04
CA THR A 69 8.07 -4.34 -8.40
C THR A 69 8.05 -2.96 -9.02
N ALA A 70 8.10 -2.87 -10.35
CA ALA A 70 8.16 -1.58 -11.03
C ALA A 70 6.89 -0.75 -10.81
N ALA A 71 5.71 -1.39 -10.87
CA ALA A 71 4.45 -0.71 -10.62
C ALA A 71 4.28 -0.34 -9.13
N ALA A 72 4.66 -1.23 -8.21
CA ALA A 72 4.60 -0.97 -6.78
C ALA A 72 5.48 0.22 -6.38
N LEU A 73 6.74 0.27 -6.86
CA LEU A 73 7.64 1.40 -6.61
C LEU A 73 7.09 2.71 -7.19
N LYS A 74 6.52 2.67 -8.39
CA LYS A 74 5.88 3.85 -8.99
C LYS A 74 4.66 4.31 -8.16
N THR A 75 3.88 3.39 -7.62
CA THR A 75 2.77 3.76 -6.74
C THR A 75 3.28 4.40 -5.46
N LEU A 76 4.37 3.90 -4.88
CA LEU A 76 5.00 4.52 -3.72
C LEU A 76 5.46 5.95 -4.00
N GLU A 77 6.07 6.22 -5.16
CA GLU A 77 6.42 7.60 -5.57
C GLU A 77 5.19 8.53 -5.57
N VAL A 78 4.02 8.04 -6.00
CA VAL A 78 2.77 8.81 -5.97
C VAL A 78 2.29 9.04 -4.54
N ILE A 79 2.31 7.98 -3.73
CA ILE A 79 1.88 8.05 -2.34
C ILE A 79 2.73 9.01 -1.53
N ASP A 80 4.05 8.90 -1.60
CA ASP A 80 4.98 9.70 -0.82
C ASP A 80 5.00 11.18 -1.26
N SER A 81 4.42 11.49 -2.42
CA SER A 81 4.29 12.87 -2.93
C SER A 81 3.06 13.63 -2.41
N HIS A 82 2.22 12.99 -1.59
CA HIS A 82 0.99 13.56 -1.04
C HIS A 82 0.80 13.18 0.43
N ASP A 83 0.04 14.00 1.15
CA ASP A 83 -0.38 13.66 2.51
C ASP A 83 -1.71 12.89 2.47
N TRP A 84 -1.75 11.72 3.13
CA TRP A 84 -2.94 10.89 3.27
C TRP A 84 -3.36 10.82 4.74
N PRO A 85 -4.66 10.68 5.07
CA PRO A 85 -5.11 10.70 6.47
C PRO A 85 -4.44 9.63 7.36
N HIS A 86 -4.20 8.44 6.81
CA HIS A 86 -3.80 7.25 7.58
C HIS A 86 -2.74 6.38 6.89
N LEU A 87 -2.29 6.74 5.69
CA LEU A 87 -1.35 5.96 4.90
C LEU A 87 0.01 6.66 4.86
N VAL A 88 1.07 5.95 5.22
CA VAL A 88 2.43 6.49 5.39
C VAL A 88 3.27 6.32 4.13
N GLY A 89 3.13 5.18 3.44
CA GLY A 89 3.85 4.91 2.19
C GLY A 89 5.13 4.11 2.39
N THR A 90 6.23 4.55 1.74
CA THR A 90 7.46 3.73 1.58
C THR A 90 8.00 3.16 2.87
N ASP A 91 8.02 3.94 3.96
CA ASP A 91 8.61 3.52 5.24
C ASP A 91 7.91 2.29 5.85
N LEU A 92 6.59 2.18 5.69
CA LEU A 92 5.83 1.02 6.19
C LEU A 92 5.75 -0.10 5.16
N VAL A 93 5.55 0.24 3.88
CA VAL A 93 5.42 -0.75 2.81
C VAL A 93 6.71 -1.57 2.64
N CYS A 94 7.87 -0.93 2.74
CA CYS A 94 9.15 -1.58 2.46
C CYS A 94 9.77 -2.30 3.66
N MET A 95 9.18 -2.16 4.85
CA MET A 95 9.57 -2.88 6.07
C MET A 95 9.26 -4.39 5.98
N GLY A 96 8.18 -4.76 5.29
CA GLY A 96 7.71 -6.15 5.23
C GLY A 96 7.00 -6.61 6.51
N PRO A 97 6.54 -7.87 6.55
CA PRO A 97 5.56 -8.32 7.54
C PRO A 97 6.20 -8.84 8.84
N ILE A 98 6.66 -7.95 9.72
CA ILE A 98 7.40 -8.30 10.96
C ILE A 98 6.58 -9.03 12.04
N ASN A 99 5.27 -9.11 11.89
CA ASN A 99 4.34 -9.75 12.83
C ASN A 99 3.84 -11.13 12.37
N LYS A 100 4.48 -11.73 11.36
CA LYS A 100 4.17 -13.08 10.85
C LYS A 100 5.08 -14.16 11.43
N SER A 101 4.86 -15.41 11.06
CA SER A 101 5.77 -16.48 11.46
C SER A 101 7.17 -16.29 10.86
N ALA A 102 8.20 -16.86 11.51
CA ALA A 102 9.57 -16.78 11.03
C ALA A 102 9.72 -17.27 9.58
N THR A 103 9.01 -18.34 9.22
CA THR A 103 9.01 -18.89 7.85
C THR A 103 8.40 -17.92 6.84
N GLU A 104 7.30 -17.25 7.19
CA GLU A 104 6.67 -16.26 6.32
C GLU A 104 7.55 -15.02 6.14
N ILE A 105 8.19 -14.55 7.21
CA ILE A 105 9.13 -13.41 7.18
C ILE A 105 10.33 -13.74 6.28
N GLU A 106 10.93 -14.91 6.46
CA GLU A 106 12.06 -15.38 5.65
C GLU A 106 11.67 -15.46 4.17
N ALA A 107 10.54 -16.12 3.87
CA ALA A 107 10.08 -16.28 2.49
C ALA A 107 9.78 -14.94 1.82
N PHE A 108 9.15 -14.01 2.56
CA PHE A 108 8.92 -12.66 2.08
C PHE A 108 10.25 -11.94 1.80
N TYR A 109 11.17 -11.93 2.77
CA TYR A 109 12.46 -11.25 2.63
C TYR A 109 13.22 -11.75 1.40
N GLN A 110 13.42 -13.06 1.27
CA GLN A 110 14.20 -13.62 0.16
C GLN A 110 13.58 -13.28 -1.20
N LYS A 111 12.26 -13.43 -1.32
CA LYS A 111 11.55 -13.15 -2.57
C LYS A 111 11.58 -11.66 -2.92
N THR A 112 11.20 -10.80 -1.97
CA THR A 112 11.11 -9.35 -2.19
C THR A 112 12.49 -8.76 -2.46
N ARG A 113 13.53 -9.19 -1.72
CA ARG A 113 14.91 -8.74 -1.93
C ARG A 113 15.40 -9.01 -3.34
N LEU A 114 15.19 -10.21 -3.88
CA LEU A 114 15.58 -10.55 -5.25
C LEU A 114 14.90 -9.65 -6.28
N SER A 115 13.61 -9.36 -6.08
CA SER A 115 12.87 -8.46 -6.97
C SER A 115 13.37 -7.02 -6.87
N LEU A 116 13.64 -6.51 -5.67
CA LEU A 116 14.16 -5.14 -5.46
C LEU A 116 15.56 -4.97 -6.06
N LEU A 117 16.43 -5.98 -5.98
CA LEU A 117 17.77 -5.94 -6.60
C LEU A 117 17.76 -5.83 -8.13
N SER A 118 16.61 -6.01 -8.79
CA SER A 118 16.50 -5.92 -10.26
C SER A 118 16.48 -4.49 -10.82
N THR A 119 16.39 -3.47 -9.96
CA THR A 119 16.26 -2.07 -10.37
C THR A 119 16.92 -1.12 -9.36
N ASP A 120 17.51 -0.03 -9.86
CA ASP A 120 18.13 1.01 -9.02
C ASP A 120 17.09 1.85 -8.25
N LYS A 121 15.89 2.00 -8.82
CA LYS A 121 14.75 2.70 -8.19
C LYS A 121 14.31 2.09 -6.86
N ALA A 122 14.68 0.84 -6.61
CA ALA A 122 14.33 0.12 -5.39
C ALA A 122 15.27 0.42 -4.21
N ALA A 123 16.31 1.24 -4.38
CA ALA A 123 17.38 1.40 -3.39
C ALA A 123 16.87 1.70 -1.97
N VAL A 124 15.89 2.60 -1.83
CA VAL A 124 15.30 2.95 -0.52
C VAL A 124 14.58 1.74 0.09
N CYS A 125 13.71 1.09 -0.68
CA CYS A 125 12.99 -0.08 -0.21
C CYS A 125 13.90 -1.26 0.12
N LEU A 126 14.96 -1.45 -0.66
CA LEU A 126 15.95 -2.48 -0.40
C LEU A 126 16.69 -2.20 0.92
N TRP A 127 17.09 -0.95 1.14
CA TRP A 127 17.75 -0.55 2.38
C TRP A 127 16.86 -0.76 3.61
N ILE A 128 15.59 -0.35 3.54
CA ILE A 128 14.62 -0.56 4.62
C ILE A 128 14.42 -2.06 4.87
N LEU A 129 14.15 -2.84 3.82
CA LEU A 129 13.91 -4.27 3.93
C LEU A 129 15.11 -5.00 4.56
N GLU A 130 16.33 -4.70 4.11
CA GLU A 130 17.55 -5.31 4.65
C GLU A 130 17.78 -4.90 6.10
N ALA A 131 17.63 -3.62 6.45
CA ALA A 131 17.78 -3.16 7.83
C ALA A 131 16.78 -3.83 8.77
N THR A 132 15.49 -3.81 8.42
CA THR A 132 14.43 -4.44 9.22
C THR A 132 14.66 -5.92 9.40
N TYR A 133 15.04 -6.62 8.33
CA TYR A 133 15.27 -8.06 8.41
C TYR A 133 16.49 -8.41 9.27
N GLU A 134 17.60 -7.65 9.18
CA GLU A 134 18.75 -7.85 10.05
C GLU A 134 18.42 -7.60 11.53
N GLU A 135 17.67 -6.54 11.84
CA GLU A 135 17.18 -6.27 13.20
C GLU A 135 16.29 -7.40 13.71
N TRP A 136 15.35 -7.87 12.89
CA TRP A 136 14.48 -8.98 13.22
C TRP A 136 15.28 -10.25 13.49
N LYS A 137 16.27 -10.59 12.65
CA LYS A 137 17.14 -11.75 12.86
C LYS A 137 17.94 -11.66 14.14
N ALA A 138 18.51 -10.49 14.45
CA ALA A 138 19.27 -10.27 15.67
C ALA A 138 18.39 -10.51 16.92
N GLY A 139 17.12 -10.11 16.89
CA GLY A 139 16.15 -10.37 17.96
C GLY A 139 15.61 -11.81 18.01
N ASN A 140 15.59 -12.51 16.88
CA ASN A 140 14.86 -13.78 16.71
C ASN A 140 15.72 -14.98 16.27
N GLY A 141 17.05 -14.90 16.35
CA GLY A 141 17.98 -15.89 15.80
C GLY A 141 17.78 -17.36 16.23
N LYS A 142 16.99 -17.64 17.27
CA LYS A 142 16.62 -19.00 17.67
C LYS A 142 15.47 -19.60 16.84
N LEU A 143 14.66 -18.78 16.18
CA LEU A 143 13.53 -19.16 15.33
C LEU A 143 13.95 -19.43 13.87
N ILE A 144 15.20 -19.12 13.54
CA ILE A 144 15.81 -19.31 12.22
C ILE A 144 16.64 -20.59 12.30
N LYS A 145 16.01 -21.75 12.13
CA LYS A 145 16.69 -23.05 12.11
C LYS A 145 16.07 -23.97 11.07
#